data_AF-B0WAT1-F1
#
_entry.id   AF-B0WAT1-F1
#
_cell.length_a   1.000
_cell.length_b   1.000
_cell.length_c   1.000
_cell.angle_alpha   90.00
_cell.angle_beta   90.00
_cell.angle_gamma   90.00
#
_symmetry.space_group_name_H-M   'P 1'
#
loop_
_entity.id
_entity.type
_entity.pdbx_description
1 polymer ?
#
loop_
_entity_poly.entity_id
_entity_poly.type
_entity_poly.pdbx_seq_one_letter_code
_entity_poly.pdbx_strand_id
1 'polypeptide(L)'
;MCRTCRLKCRVVKFDFQCRRFYHEYCRDASCYTRPDLICFFNPIMHSPYGYAGHDTWPDTLLAAATANCPIVVTSYTELDCPLDLIRLQKEARRPLRIVQQPRLNPYGSCRPDRNFISDEVTPLIFKNYHYFVVQ
;
A
#
# COMPACT_ATOMS: atom_id res chain seq x y z
N MET A 1 10.13 18.55 6.83
CA MET A 1 10.29 18.14 8.24
C MET A 1 9.91 19.30 9.15
N CYS A 2 9.05 19.08 10.16
CA CYS A 2 8.57 20.14 11.06
C CYS A 2 9.67 20.67 12.00
N ARG A 3 9.42 21.83 12.65
CA ARG A 3 10.37 22.48 13.58
C ARG A 3 10.84 21.56 14.71
N THR A 4 9.90 20.84 15.34
CA THR A 4 10.20 19.95 16.47
C THR A 4 11.16 18.82 16.06
N CYS A 5 10.95 18.21 14.89
CA CYS A 5 11.83 17.15 14.40
C CYS A 5 13.25 17.65 14.13
N ARG A 6 13.40 18.89 13.61
CA ARG A 6 14.71 19.51 13.40
C ARG A 6 15.44 19.76 14.72
N LEU A 7 14.76 20.31 15.72
CA LEU A 7 15.34 20.57 17.06
C LEU A 7 15.75 19.27 17.78
N LYS A 8 15.03 18.16 17.53
CA LYS A 8 15.38 16.83 18.06
C LYS A 8 16.38 16.07 17.18
N CYS A 9 17.02 16.73 16.22
CA CYS A 9 17.98 16.13 15.29
C CYS A 9 17.47 14.84 14.61
N ARG A 10 16.16 14.76 14.33
CA ARG A 10 15.59 13.63 13.60
C ARG A 10 16.02 13.71 12.14
N VAL A 11 16.35 12.56 11.56
CA VAL A 11 16.73 12.44 10.15
C VAL A 11 15.76 11.50 9.44
N VAL A 12 15.49 11.79 8.17
CA VAL A 12 14.80 10.85 7.27
C VAL A 12 15.88 10.21 6.42
N LYS A 13 15.98 8.88 6.49
CA LYS A 13 16.85 8.10 5.61
C LYS A 13 15.97 7.40 4.59
N PHE A 14 16.38 7.46 3.34
CA PHE A 14 15.72 6.75 2.25
C PHE A 14 16.64 5.62 1.82
N ASP A 15 16.06 4.44 1.71
CA ASP A 15 16.68 3.28 1.09
C ASP A 15 15.76 2.83 -0.05
N PHE A 16 16.31 2.76 -1.26
CA PHE A 16 15.54 2.47 -2.47
C PHE A 16 15.93 1.11 -3.01
N GLN A 17 14.98 0.17 -2.91
CA GLN A 17 15.11 -1.17 -3.47
C GLN A 17 14.68 -1.17 -4.94
N CYS A 18 15.57 -0.69 -5.82
CA CYS A 18 15.30 -0.54 -7.25
C CYS A 18 15.26 -1.89 -7.99
N ARG A 19 14.39 -2.01 -9.01
CA ARG A 19 14.25 -3.20 -9.89
C ARG A 19 14.03 -4.51 -9.13
N ARG A 20 13.36 -4.41 -7.98
CA ARG A 20 13.14 -5.52 -7.07
C ARG A 20 11.75 -5.42 -6.47
N PHE A 21 11.04 -6.54 -6.40
CA PHE A 21 9.77 -6.62 -5.68
C PHE A 21 10.01 -6.78 -4.17
N TYR A 22 9.01 -6.41 -3.38
CA TYR A 22 9.10 -6.48 -1.93
C TYR A 22 9.36 -7.91 -1.43
N HIS A 23 8.71 -8.92 -2.02
CA HIS A 23 8.93 -10.31 -1.64
C HIS A 23 10.34 -10.82 -1.96
N GLU A 24 11.00 -10.28 -2.99
CA GLU A 24 12.39 -10.58 -3.28
C GLU A 24 13.29 -9.92 -2.23
N TYR A 25 13.00 -8.68 -1.83
CA TYR A 25 13.72 -7.97 -0.77
C TYR A 25 13.63 -8.72 0.57
N CYS A 26 12.45 -9.23 0.93
CA CYS A 26 12.28 -10.04 2.14
C CYS A 26 13.12 -11.32 2.19
N ARG A 27 13.46 -11.91 1.03
CA ARG A 27 14.23 -13.17 0.95
C ARG A 27 15.74 -12.97 1.13
N ASP A 28 16.22 -11.74 1.07
CA ASP A 28 17.66 -11.43 1.14
C ASP A 28 18.06 -10.97 2.53
N ALA A 29 18.48 -11.95 3.32
CA ALA A 29 18.88 -11.75 4.71
C ALA A 29 20.08 -10.80 4.86
N SER A 30 20.85 -10.51 3.80
CA SER A 30 22.01 -9.63 3.88
C SER A 30 21.64 -8.14 3.96
N CYS A 31 20.48 -7.76 3.41
CA CYS A 31 20.02 -6.38 3.37
C CYS A 31 18.62 -6.16 3.97
N TYR A 32 17.84 -7.23 4.17
CA TYR A 32 16.47 -7.11 4.65
C TYR A 32 16.41 -6.56 6.09
N THR A 33 15.69 -5.45 6.23
CA THR A 33 15.31 -4.89 7.53
C THR A 33 13.82 -5.06 7.75
N ARG A 34 13.43 -5.69 8.86
CA ARG A 34 12.02 -5.89 9.23
C ARG A 34 11.35 -4.54 9.50
N PRO A 35 10.23 -4.21 8.84
CA PRO A 35 9.54 -2.95 9.06
C PRO A 35 8.70 -2.96 10.34
N ASP A 36 8.48 -1.78 10.91
CA ASP A 36 7.46 -1.54 11.94
C ASP A 36 6.09 -1.18 11.34
N LEU A 37 6.05 -0.81 10.06
CA LEU A 37 4.86 -0.43 9.30
C LEU A 37 5.10 -0.67 7.80
N ILE A 38 4.11 -1.23 7.11
CA ILE A 38 4.11 -1.33 5.64
C ILE A 38 3.02 -0.41 5.09
N CYS A 39 3.35 0.34 4.03
CA CYS A 39 2.42 1.22 3.34
C CYS A 39 2.35 0.85 1.86
N PHE A 40 1.16 0.52 1.37
CA PHE A 40 0.86 0.41 -0.05
C PHE A 40 0.14 1.66 -0.51
N PHE A 41 0.73 2.41 -1.45
CA PHE A 41 0.15 3.65 -1.96
C PHE A 41 -0.54 3.43 -3.29
N ASN A 42 -1.87 3.44 -3.28
CA ASN A 42 -2.73 3.22 -4.45
C ASN A 42 -2.32 2.00 -5.28
N PRO A 43 -2.19 0.81 -4.66
CA PRO A 43 -1.58 -0.35 -5.31
C PRO A 43 -2.45 -0.96 -6.41
N ILE A 44 -3.79 -0.86 -6.30
CA ILE A 44 -4.74 -1.55 -7.19
C ILE A 44 -4.42 -3.05 -7.23
N MET A 45 -4.17 -3.64 -6.06
CA MET A 45 -3.67 -5.02 -5.92
C MET A 45 -4.70 -6.09 -6.31
N HIS A 46 -5.97 -5.70 -6.38
CA HIS A 46 -7.04 -6.56 -6.89
C HIS A 46 -6.98 -6.75 -8.42
N SER A 47 -6.25 -5.92 -9.16
CA SER A 47 -6.07 -6.09 -10.61
C SER A 47 -5.15 -7.27 -10.92
N PRO A 48 -5.53 -8.19 -11.83
CA PRO A 48 -4.67 -9.28 -12.27
C PRO A 48 -3.57 -8.79 -13.24
N TYR A 49 -3.71 -7.58 -13.78
CA TYR A 49 -2.73 -6.98 -14.68
C TYR A 49 -1.69 -6.21 -13.87
N GLY A 50 -0.73 -6.95 -13.30
CA GLY A 50 0.39 -6.40 -12.56
C GLY A 50 1.52 -5.90 -13.47
N TYR A 51 2.74 -5.88 -12.93
CA TYR A 51 3.92 -5.44 -13.68
C TYR A 51 4.18 -6.36 -14.89
N ALA A 52 4.42 -5.77 -16.05
CA ALA A 52 4.64 -6.49 -17.32
C ALA A 52 3.52 -7.51 -17.67
N GLY A 53 2.28 -7.28 -17.22
CA GLY A 53 1.15 -8.17 -17.48
C GLY A 53 1.11 -9.43 -16.61
N HIS A 54 1.99 -9.54 -15.61
CA HIS A 54 2.03 -10.65 -14.67
C HIS A 54 1.53 -10.22 -13.29
N ASP A 55 0.74 -11.10 -12.66
CA ASP A 55 0.24 -10.89 -11.30
C ASP A 55 1.32 -11.27 -10.27
N THR A 56 2.06 -10.27 -9.81
CA THR A 56 3.11 -10.41 -8.78
C THR A 56 2.62 -10.09 -7.36
N TRP A 57 1.32 -9.81 -7.21
CA TRP A 57 0.73 -9.45 -5.92
C TRP A 57 0.71 -10.59 -4.91
N PRO A 58 0.37 -11.85 -5.26
CA PRO A 58 0.27 -12.94 -4.29
C PRO A 58 1.51 -13.07 -3.40
N ASP A 59 2.70 -13.10 -4.01
CA ASP A 59 3.97 -13.22 -3.29
C ASP A 59 4.26 -11.98 -2.42
N THR A 60 3.98 -10.78 -2.94
CA THR A 60 4.18 -9.51 -2.24
C THR A 60 3.29 -9.38 -1.01
N LEU A 61 2.02 -9.75 -1.15
CA LEU A 61 1.03 -9.66 -0.08
C LEU A 61 1.28 -10.71 1.00
N LEU A 62 1.66 -11.92 0.62
CA LEU A 62 2.08 -12.96 1.57
C LEU A 62 3.32 -12.53 2.37
N ALA A 63 4.33 -11.97 1.71
CA ALA A 63 5.54 -11.47 2.37
C ALA A 63 5.21 -10.32 3.34
N ALA A 64 4.36 -9.37 2.93
CA ALA A 64 3.91 -8.28 3.78
C ALA A 64 3.13 -8.76 5.00
N ALA A 65 2.20 -9.70 4.83
CA ALA A 65 1.42 -10.29 5.93
C ALA A 65 2.31 -11.05 6.92
N THR A 66 3.41 -11.65 6.44
CA THR A 66 4.38 -12.41 7.24
C THR A 66 5.31 -11.51 8.06
N ALA A 67 5.51 -10.23 7.66
CA ALA A 67 6.31 -9.27 8.41
C ALA A 67 5.75 -8.96 9.83
N ASN A 68 4.47 -9.30 10.06
CA ASN A 68 3.78 -9.18 11.35
C ASN A 68 3.85 -7.76 11.94
N CYS A 69 3.68 -6.76 11.08
CA CYS A 69 3.52 -5.36 11.45
C CYS A 69 2.21 -4.83 10.85
N PRO A 70 1.68 -3.68 11.33
CA PRO A 70 0.53 -3.06 10.71
C PRO A 70 0.78 -2.75 9.22
N ILE A 71 -0.27 -2.90 8.42
CA ILE A 71 -0.28 -2.59 7.00
C ILE A 71 -1.32 -1.51 6.75
N VAL A 72 -0.89 -0.43 6.10
CA VAL A 72 -1.76 0.65 5.63
C VAL A 72 -1.84 0.56 4.13
N VAL A 73 -3.05 0.62 3.59
CA VAL A 73 -3.28 0.67 2.15
C VAL A 73 -4.09 1.90 1.85
N THR A 74 -3.67 2.66 0.83
CA THR A 74 -4.44 3.77 0.29
C THR A 74 -4.91 3.44 -1.12
N SER A 75 -6.01 4.04 -1.56
CA SER A 75 -6.60 3.79 -2.88
C SER A 75 -7.17 5.07 -3.50
N TYR A 76 -7.37 5.04 -4.82
CA TYR A 76 -7.91 6.17 -5.59
C TYR A 76 -9.41 6.37 -5.35
N THR A 77 -10.17 5.27 -5.31
CA THR A 77 -11.63 5.29 -5.29
C THR A 77 -12.20 4.51 -4.11
N GLU A 78 -13.48 4.74 -3.82
CA GLU A 78 -14.25 3.95 -2.85
C GLU A 78 -14.43 2.50 -3.31
N LEU A 79 -14.35 2.24 -4.63
CA LEU A 79 -14.47 0.91 -5.20
C LEU A 79 -13.19 0.08 -5.05
N ASP A 80 -12.02 0.67 -5.30
CA ASP A 80 -10.74 -0.04 -5.25
C ASP A 80 -10.40 -0.49 -3.82
N CYS A 81 -10.72 0.34 -2.83
CA CYS A 81 -10.26 0.17 -1.45
C CYS A 81 -10.79 -1.13 -0.79
N PRO A 82 -12.09 -1.47 -0.88
CA PRO A 82 -12.60 -2.76 -0.41
C PRO A 82 -12.06 -3.96 -1.19
N LEU A 83 -11.85 -3.84 -2.51
CA LEU A 83 -11.34 -4.92 -3.35
C LEU A 83 -9.88 -5.27 -2.98
N ASP A 84 -9.07 -4.24 -2.74
CA ASP A 84 -7.70 -4.36 -2.25
C ASP A 84 -7.66 -5.04 -0.86
N LEU A 85 -8.60 -4.72 0.04
CA LEU A 85 -8.72 -5.39 1.34
C LEU A 85 -9.06 -6.88 1.19
N ILE A 86 -10.03 -7.22 0.33
CA ILE A 86 -10.41 -8.61 0.06
C ILE A 86 -9.21 -9.40 -0.47
N ARG A 87 -8.48 -8.81 -1.42
CA ARG A 87 -7.29 -9.44 -2.00
C ARG A 87 -6.21 -9.66 -0.95
N LEU A 88 -5.91 -8.66 -0.12
CA LEU A 88 -4.93 -8.79 0.96
C LEU A 88 -5.30 -9.90 1.97
N GLN A 89 -6.57 -9.96 2.40
CA GLN A 89 -7.05 -11.01 3.31
C GLN A 89 -6.90 -12.41 2.71
N LYS A 90 -7.20 -12.56 1.42
CA LYS A 90 -7.06 -13.84 0.71
C LYS A 90 -5.61 -14.33 0.69
N GLU A 91 -4.66 -13.46 0.37
CA GLU A 91 -3.24 -13.85 0.18
C GLU A 91 -2.47 -13.96 1.49
N ALA A 92 -2.93 -13.34 2.58
CA ALA A 92 -2.24 -13.33 3.87
C ALA A 92 -2.06 -14.72 4.52
N ARG A 93 -2.83 -15.74 4.10
CA ARG A 93 -2.86 -17.10 4.67
C ARG A 93 -3.10 -17.19 6.19
N ARG A 94 -3.43 -16.05 6.82
CA ARG A 94 -3.89 -15.91 8.20
C ARG A 94 -4.93 -14.78 8.24
N PRO A 95 -5.88 -14.80 9.18
CA PRO A 95 -6.76 -13.66 9.39
C PRO A 95 -5.93 -12.43 9.78
N LEU A 96 -6.11 -11.32 9.06
CA LEU A 96 -5.60 -10.02 9.48
C LEU A 96 -6.72 -9.28 10.22
N ARG A 97 -6.45 -8.78 11.42
CA ARG A 97 -7.39 -7.96 12.17
C ARG A 97 -7.55 -6.62 11.44
N ILE A 98 -8.78 -6.27 11.10
CA ILE A 98 -9.08 -4.96 10.54
C ILE A 98 -9.06 -3.94 11.68
N VAL A 99 -8.06 -3.05 11.66
CA VAL A 99 -7.91 -1.95 12.60
C VAL A 99 -8.76 -0.75 12.15
N GLN A 100 -8.81 -0.53 10.85
CA GLN A 100 -9.62 0.51 10.22
C GLN A 100 -10.25 -0.05 8.95
N GLN A 101 -11.59 -0.06 8.90
CA GLN A 101 -12.35 -0.40 7.71
C GLN A 101 -12.09 0.61 6.58
N PRO A 102 -12.25 0.20 5.29
CA PRO A 102 -12.19 1.11 4.14
C PRO A 102 -13.02 2.36 4.37
N ARG A 103 -12.39 3.53 4.27
CA ARG A 103 -13.07 4.82 4.37
C ARG A 103 -12.27 5.94 3.69
N LEU A 104 -12.85 7.13 3.64
CA LEU A 104 -12.14 8.34 3.21
C LEU A 104 -10.90 8.61 4.08
N ASN A 105 -9.79 8.90 3.42
CA ASN A 105 -8.54 9.27 4.06
C ASN A 105 -8.56 10.76 4.43
N PRO A 106 -8.52 11.12 5.73
CA PRO A 106 -8.48 12.52 6.15
C PRO A 106 -7.19 13.25 5.72
N TYR A 107 -6.19 12.51 5.23
CA TYR A 107 -4.92 13.04 4.72
C TYR A 107 -4.76 12.81 3.21
N GLY A 108 -5.84 12.47 2.50
CA GLY A 108 -5.84 12.26 1.05
C GLY A 108 -5.58 13.54 0.25
N SER A 109 -5.24 13.38 -1.03
CA SER A 109 -5.08 14.52 -1.94
C SER A 109 -6.42 15.25 -2.14
N CYS A 110 -6.42 16.57 -2.06
CA CYS A 110 -7.54 17.41 -2.51
C CYS A 110 -7.47 17.75 -4.00
N ARG A 111 -6.35 17.42 -4.67
CA ARG A 111 -6.16 17.69 -6.10
C ARG A 111 -6.66 16.49 -6.91
N PRO A 112 -7.63 16.70 -7.81
CA PRO A 112 -8.09 15.66 -8.72
C PRO A 112 -7.08 15.45 -9.86
N ASP A 113 -6.96 14.21 -10.29
CA ASP A 113 -6.33 13.79 -11.55
C ASP A 113 -7.42 13.19 -12.46
N ARG A 114 -7.24 13.28 -13.78
CA ARG A 114 -8.16 12.62 -14.73
C ARG A 114 -8.01 11.11 -14.61
N ASN A 115 -9.13 10.41 -14.56
CA ASN A 115 -9.15 8.97 -14.73
C ASN A 115 -9.09 8.65 -16.22
N PHE A 116 -8.12 7.85 -16.66
CA PHE A 116 -8.01 7.39 -18.05
C PHE A 116 -8.44 5.93 -18.22
N ILE A 117 -8.77 5.25 -17.13
CA ILE A 117 -9.09 3.81 -17.11
C ILE A 117 -10.60 3.60 -17.09
N SER A 118 -11.31 4.38 -16.27
CA SER A 118 -12.76 4.29 -16.10
C SER A 118 -13.39 5.68 -16.09
N ASP A 119 -13.04 6.51 -17.07
CA ASP A 119 -13.51 7.89 -17.20
C ASP A 119 -15.05 7.99 -17.31
N GLU A 120 -15.68 7.02 -17.97
CA GLU A 120 -17.14 6.92 -18.08
C GLU A 120 -17.85 6.70 -16.72
N VAL A 121 -17.17 6.09 -15.75
CA VAL A 121 -17.73 5.72 -14.44
C VAL A 121 -17.28 6.68 -13.35
N THR A 122 -16.02 7.09 -13.36
CA THR A 122 -15.41 7.96 -12.36
C THR A 122 -14.39 8.85 -13.07
N PRO A 123 -14.78 10.02 -13.59
CA PRO A 123 -13.92 10.84 -14.46
C PRO A 123 -12.71 11.44 -13.73
N LEU A 124 -12.78 11.51 -12.40
CA LEU A 124 -11.73 12.09 -11.55
C LEU A 124 -11.32 11.09 -10.47
N ILE A 125 -10.01 10.95 -10.28
CA ILE A 125 -9.41 10.17 -9.20
C ILE A 125 -8.57 11.09 -8.31
N PHE A 126 -8.43 10.72 -7.04
CA PHE A 126 -7.63 11.46 -6.07
C PHE A 126 -6.58 10.52 -5.47
N LYS A 127 -5.32 10.95 -5.41
CA LYS A 127 -4.25 10.13 -4.81
C LYS A 127 -4.49 9.95 -3.32
N ASN A 128 -4.35 8.72 -2.84
CA ASN A 128 -4.49 8.33 -1.44
C ASN A 128 -5.85 8.73 -0.83
N TYR A 129 -6.92 8.70 -1.62
CA TYR A 129 -8.21 9.28 -1.23
C TYR A 129 -9.01 8.42 -0.26
N HIS A 130 -8.88 7.10 -0.40
CA HIS A 130 -9.42 6.13 0.54
C HIS A 130 -8.30 5.38 1.23
N TYR A 131 -8.57 4.78 2.39
CA TYR A 131 -7.61 3.93 3.08
C TYR A 131 -8.26 2.88 3.98
N PHE A 132 -7.49 1.84 4.30
CA PHE A 132 -7.77 0.90 5.39
C PHE A 132 -6.47 0.53 6.13
N VAL A 133 -6.62 -0.06 7.33
CA VAL A 133 -5.49 -0.52 8.15
C VAL A 133 -5.78 -1.92 8.69
N VAL A 134 -4.81 -2.83 8.59
CA VAL A 134 -4.89 -4.20 9.13
C VAL A 134 -3.64 -4.59 9.94
N GLN A 135 -3.76 -5.64 10.76
CA GLN A 135 -2.67 -6.21 11.57
C GLN A 135 -2.82 -7.73 11.76
#